data_AF-A0A653YLJ7-F1
#
_entry.id   AF-A0A653YLJ7-F1
#
_cell.length_a   1.000
_cell.length_b   1.000
_cell.length_c   1.000
_cell.angle_alpha   90.00
_cell.angle_beta   90.00
_cell.angle_gamma   90.00
#
_symmetry.space_group_name_H-M   'P 1'
#
loop_
_entity.id
_entity.type
_entity.pdbx_description
1 polymer ?
#
loop_
_entity_poly.entity_id
_entity_poly.type
_entity_poly.pdbx_seq_one_letter_code
_entity_poly.pdbx_strand_id
1 'polypeptide(L)'
;MNSNNNDRDRKVQQDARAWKELTGSNYTTALRQIESPLAQGLLGERISARQLINTLKDHPLIGADGGEWVLGEAGFHADTRWSFDRTRDYVELALITEFLRMFTPIRAGETPSVSSYSLKHTAEKFLKPHCRSVSNGRIIWAAAALGLPMVEDGGLNLLVGVSEQEHAYVRRIVIEERQPRGHQNRPSGFTHLETALEQYAAGELVLGRWEKPESSTEVYPFHEWLMQQAGRDDVVADLAGDHFAGVEGSYHRIAVTAQDLLDILRELSAMPEAFDSALEAIVEWARVAPPKLRGDMSLRTERITSSKEDTSGWGAGPGTIERYEHLCPCGRGLIVEEHDNTPGFREQDVIIECDKCRASWRRVPSLPVRGWRVEPQPLDEAA
;
A
#
# COMPACT_ATOMS: atom_id res chain seq x y z
N MET A 1 -35.79 -22.81 -12.86
CA MET A 1 -35.61 -21.66 -13.78
C MET A 1 -36.29 -20.46 -13.15
N ASN A 2 -35.48 -19.50 -12.71
CA ASN A 2 -35.49 -18.98 -11.34
C ASN A 2 -35.99 -17.52 -11.24
N SER A 3 -36.86 -17.23 -10.26
CA SER A 3 -37.37 -15.89 -9.91
C SER A 3 -36.28 -14.80 -9.89
N ASN A 4 -35.06 -15.13 -9.46
CA ASN A 4 -33.93 -14.20 -9.37
C ASN A 4 -33.48 -13.60 -10.72
N ASN A 5 -33.60 -14.32 -11.84
CA ASN A 5 -33.23 -13.76 -13.14
C ASN A 5 -34.28 -12.72 -13.59
N ASN A 6 -35.56 -13.02 -13.40
CA ASN A 6 -36.65 -12.10 -13.75
C ASN A 6 -36.57 -10.81 -12.93
N ASP A 7 -36.20 -10.91 -11.64
CA ASP A 7 -36.05 -9.74 -10.77
C ASP A 7 -34.82 -8.89 -11.12
N ARG A 8 -33.69 -9.52 -11.49
CA ARG A 8 -32.50 -8.81 -11.99
C ARG A 8 -32.82 -8.06 -13.27
N ASP A 9 -33.45 -8.73 -14.22
CA ASP A 9 -33.85 -8.13 -15.50
C ASP A 9 -34.79 -6.95 -15.29
N ARG A 10 -35.77 -7.09 -14.37
CA ARG A 10 -36.69 -5.99 -14.03
C ARG A 10 -35.96 -4.79 -13.42
N LYS A 11 -35.00 -5.00 -12.50
CA LYS A 11 -34.22 -3.92 -11.89
C LYS A 11 -33.37 -3.18 -12.93
N VAL A 12 -32.73 -3.91 -13.84
CA VAL A 12 -31.95 -3.35 -14.96
C VAL A 12 -32.83 -2.48 -15.87
N GLN A 13 -34.00 -2.99 -16.26
CA GLN A 13 -34.94 -2.23 -17.10
C GLN A 13 -35.46 -0.96 -16.41
N GLN A 14 -35.74 -1.02 -15.11
CA GLN A 14 -36.17 0.16 -14.34
C GLN A 14 -35.07 1.23 -14.29
N ASP A 15 -33.83 0.82 -14.05
CA ASP A 15 -32.70 1.73 -14.04
C ASP A 15 -32.48 2.33 -15.44
N ALA A 16 -32.67 1.56 -16.51
CA ALA A 16 -32.53 2.06 -17.88
C ALA A 16 -33.59 3.11 -18.22
N ARG A 17 -34.83 2.94 -17.73
CA ARG A 17 -35.87 3.96 -17.90
C ARG A 17 -35.55 5.24 -17.13
N ALA A 18 -35.12 5.11 -15.87
CA ALA A 18 -34.77 6.27 -15.05
C ALA A 18 -33.56 7.02 -15.62
N TRP A 19 -32.53 6.31 -16.08
CA TRP A 19 -31.35 6.92 -16.67
C TRP A 19 -31.64 7.59 -18.01
N LYS A 20 -32.49 6.97 -18.84
CA LYS A 20 -33.01 7.56 -20.08
C LYS A 20 -33.72 8.89 -19.81
N GLU A 21 -34.59 8.92 -18.80
CA GLU A 21 -35.34 10.12 -18.41
C GLU A 21 -34.42 11.24 -17.94
N LEU A 22 -33.44 10.92 -17.08
CA LEU A 22 -32.46 11.89 -16.59
C LEU A 22 -31.60 12.49 -17.72
N THR A 23 -31.04 11.63 -18.58
CA THR A 23 -30.00 12.05 -19.54
C THR A 23 -30.56 12.51 -20.90
N GLY A 24 -31.85 12.25 -21.16
CA GLY A 24 -32.46 12.44 -22.48
C GLY A 24 -31.91 11.50 -23.56
N SER A 25 -31.21 10.42 -23.18
CA SER A 25 -30.78 9.36 -24.10
C SER A 25 -31.97 8.50 -24.57
N ASN A 26 -31.76 7.61 -25.53
CA ASN A 26 -32.77 6.61 -25.88
C ASN A 26 -32.65 5.38 -24.94
N TYR A 27 -33.74 4.60 -24.83
CA TYR A 27 -33.80 3.46 -23.90
C TYR A 27 -32.72 2.41 -24.18
N THR A 28 -32.48 2.06 -25.45
CA THR A 28 -31.49 1.06 -25.84
C THR A 28 -30.07 1.48 -25.47
N THR A 29 -29.75 2.77 -25.64
CA THR A 29 -28.47 3.34 -25.24
C THR A 29 -28.30 3.33 -23.73
N ALA A 30 -29.34 3.71 -22.96
CA ALA A 30 -29.31 3.64 -21.49
C ALA A 30 -29.17 2.19 -20.99
N LEU A 31 -29.92 1.26 -21.59
CA LEU A 31 -29.84 -0.17 -21.26
C LEU A 31 -28.44 -0.72 -21.52
N ARG A 32 -27.83 -0.42 -22.67
CA ARG A 32 -26.47 -0.84 -23.00
C ARG A 32 -25.43 -0.33 -22.00
N GLN A 33 -25.58 0.89 -21.49
CA GLN A 33 -24.69 1.40 -20.45
C GLN A 33 -24.86 0.64 -19.14
N ILE A 34 -26.11 0.35 -18.75
CA ILE A 34 -26.41 -0.35 -17.50
C ILE A 34 -26.00 -1.82 -17.54
N GLU A 35 -26.05 -2.46 -18.71
CA GLU A 35 -25.61 -3.83 -18.93
C GLU A 35 -24.11 -3.95 -19.19
N SER A 36 -23.39 -2.82 -19.27
CA SER A 36 -21.94 -2.81 -19.45
C SER A 36 -21.25 -3.63 -18.35
N PRO A 37 -20.25 -4.48 -18.70
CA PRO A 37 -19.47 -5.23 -17.70
C PRO A 37 -18.84 -4.32 -16.64
N LEU A 38 -18.33 -3.16 -17.05
CA LEU A 38 -17.73 -2.16 -16.15
C LEU A 38 -18.74 -1.49 -15.21
N ALA A 39 -20.04 -1.66 -15.47
CA ALA A 39 -21.10 -1.12 -14.65
C ALA A 39 -21.82 -2.21 -13.82
N GLN A 40 -21.30 -3.43 -13.74
CA GLN A 40 -21.92 -4.52 -12.99
C GLN A 40 -21.52 -4.60 -11.50
N GLY A 41 -20.66 -3.68 -11.03
CA GLY A 41 -20.15 -3.68 -9.66
C GLY A 41 -18.92 -4.57 -9.52
N LEU A 42 -17.73 -3.96 -9.63
CA LEU A 42 -16.44 -4.66 -9.58
C LEU A 42 -16.00 -4.93 -8.14
N LEU A 43 -16.13 -3.92 -7.28
CA LEU A 43 -15.80 -3.94 -5.86
C LEU A 43 -17.06 -3.95 -4.96
N GLY A 44 -18.22 -4.30 -5.51
CA GLY A 44 -19.45 -4.32 -4.72
C GLY A 44 -20.70 -4.55 -5.55
N GLU A 45 -21.85 -4.40 -4.94
CA GLU A 45 -23.11 -4.44 -5.69
C GLU A 45 -23.19 -3.28 -6.69
N ARG A 46 -23.68 -3.52 -7.90
CA ARG A 46 -23.92 -2.47 -8.89
C ARG A 46 -24.68 -1.28 -8.28
N ILE A 47 -24.11 -0.09 -8.41
CA ILE A 47 -24.79 1.15 -8.02
C ILE A 47 -26.00 1.38 -8.95
N SER A 48 -27.21 1.49 -8.39
CA SER A 48 -28.40 1.65 -9.23
C SER A 48 -28.52 3.08 -9.79
N ALA A 49 -29.00 3.23 -11.03
CA ALA A 49 -29.25 4.55 -11.62
C ALA A 49 -30.26 5.35 -10.79
N ARG A 50 -31.26 4.67 -10.22
CA ARG A 50 -32.26 5.29 -9.35
C ARG A 50 -31.66 5.81 -8.04
N GLN A 51 -30.74 5.08 -7.41
CA GLN A 51 -30.04 5.55 -6.22
C GLN A 51 -29.23 6.82 -6.52
N LEU A 52 -28.50 6.82 -7.64
CA LEU A 52 -27.77 8.00 -8.09
C LEU A 52 -28.72 9.19 -8.31
N ILE A 53 -29.83 9.00 -9.03
CA ILE A 53 -30.84 10.04 -9.25
C ILE A 53 -31.45 10.55 -7.95
N ASN A 54 -31.83 9.67 -7.03
CA ASN A 54 -32.40 10.05 -5.74
C ASN A 54 -31.39 10.82 -4.88
N THR A 55 -30.09 10.50 -4.98
CA THR A 55 -29.03 11.24 -4.28
C THR A 55 -29.00 12.71 -4.72
N LEU A 56 -29.15 13.00 -6.02
CA LEU A 56 -29.21 14.38 -6.52
C LEU A 56 -30.49 15.13 -6.15
N LYS A 57 -31.54 14.40 -5.78
CA LYS A 57 -32.82 14.99 -5.37
C LYS A 57 -32.83 15.25 -3.87
N ASP A 58 -32.43 14.25 -3.10
CA ASP A 58 -32.80 14.12 -1.69
C ASP A 58 -31.61 14.21 -0.73
N HIS A 59 -30.36 14.22 -1.22
CA HIS A 59 -29.19 14.27 -0.33
C HIS A 59 -29.14 15.62 0.41
N PRO A 60 -28.95 15.64 1.74
CA PRO A 60 -29.08 16.86 2.54
C PRO A 60 -28.07 17.97 2.16
N LEU A 61 -26.89 17.57 1.66
CA LEU A 61 -25.86 18.51 1.23
C LEU A 61 -25.97 18.91 -0.25
N ILE A 62 -26.13 17.94 -1.16
CA ILE A 62 -25.96 18.15 -2.61
C ILE A 62 -27.27 18.05 -3.39
N GLY A 63 -28.36 17.77 -2.70
CA GLY A 63 -29.70 17.59 -3.26
C GLY A 63 -30.26 18.88 -3.84
N ALA A 64 -31.46 18.82 -4.38
CA ALA A 64 -32.09 20.00 -4.94
C ALA A 64 -32.60 20.92 -3.82
N ASP A 65 -32.26 22.21 -3.88
CA ASP A 65 -32.82 23.25 -3.02
C ASP A 65 -33.73 24.14 -3.87
N GLY A 66 -34.98 24.33 -3.44
CA GLY A 66 -35.98 25.09 -4.22
C GLY A 66 -36.30 24.52 -5.61
N GLY A 67 -35.93 23.27 -5.90
CA GLY A 67 -36.12 22.61 -7.20
C GLY A 67 -34.95 22.77 -8.18
N GLU A 68 -33.93 23.56 -7.84
CA GLU A 68 -32.68 23.63 -8.59
C GLU A 68 -31.61 22.76 -7.94
N TRP A 69 -30.76 22.15 -8.76
CA TRP A 69 -29.76 21.21 -8.27
C TRP A 69 -28.56 22.00 -7.74
N VAL A 70 -28.21 21.77 -6.47
CA VAL A 70 -27.04 22.41 -5.85
C VAL A 70 -25.74 21.92 -6.48
N LEU A 71 -25.70 20.66 -6.92
CA LEU A 71 -24.54 20.06 -7.56
C LEU A 71 -24.60 20.16 -9.09
N GLY A 72 -23.53 20.71 -9.68
CA GLY A 72 -23.31 20.77 -11.12
C GLY A 72 -22.09 19.97 -11.57
N GLU A 73 -21.76 20.02 -12.87
CA GLU A 73 -20.65 19.25 -13.44
C GLU A 73 -19.29 19.68 -12.83
N ALA A 74 -19.10 20.97 -12.59
CA ALA A 74 -17.86 21.49 -12.01
C ALA A 74 -17.75 21.32 -10.48
N GLY A 75 -18.83 20.97 -9.78
CA GLY A 75 -18.83 20.75 -8.33
C GLY A 75 -20.00 21.38 -7.59
N PHE A 76 -19.80 21.60 -6.29
CA PHE A 76 -20.79 22.12 -5.35
C PHE A 76 -21.10 23.60 -5.63
N HIS A 77 -22.39 23.99 -5.70
CA HIS A 77 -22.85 25.32 -6.11
C HIS A 77 -22.29 25.81 -7.46
N ALA A 78 -21.97 24.89 -8.37
CA ALA A 78 -21.49 25.26 -9.69
C ALA A 78 -22.63 25.75 -10.60
N ASP A 79 -22.46 26.91 -11.24
CA ASP A 79 -23.40 27.44 -12.24
C ASP A 79 -23.53 26.55 -13.50
N THR A 80 -22.58 25.61 -13.68
CA THR A 80 -22.55 24.70 -14.82
C THR A 80 -23.46 23.51 -14.60
N ARG A 81 -24.55 23.49 -15.37
CA ARG A 81 -25.48 22.35 -15.43
C ARG A 81 -24.77 21.07 -15.89
N TRP A 82 -25.33 19.94 -15.50
CA TRP A 82 -24.89 18.61 -15.93
C TRP A 82 -24.81 18.49 -17.46
N SER A 83 -23.70 17.94 -17.95
CA SER A 83 -23.49 17.66 -19.36
C SER A 83 -23.35 16.16 -19.56
N PHE A 84 -24.42 15.54 -20.05
CA PHE A 84 -24.44 14.12 -20.37
C PHE A 84 -24.08 13.89 -21.84
N ASP A 85 -23.03 13.10 -22.09
CA ASP A 85 -22.63 12.69 -23.45
C ASP A 85 -23.60 11.67 -24.08
N ARG A 86 -24.48 11.11 -23.24
CA ARG A 86 -25.55 10.14 -23.50
C ARG A 86 -25.07 8.76 -23.93
N THR A 87 -23.77 8.52 -24.01
CA THR A 87 -23.19 7.27 -24.51
C THR A 87 -22.44 6.48 -23.46
N ARG A 88 -21.84 7.15 -22.48
CA ARG A 88 -20.96 6.53 -21.47
C ARG A 88 -21.17 7.02 -20.06
N ASP A 89 -21.98 8.07 -19.86
CA ASP A 89 -22.12 8.74 -18.56
C ASP A 89 -22.37 7.79 -17.39
N TYR A 90 -23.24 6.78 -17.53
CA TYR A 90 -23.51 5.83 -16.45
C TYR A 90 -22.32 4.90 -16.20
N VAL A 91 -21.64 4.45 -17.25
CA VAL A 91 -20.46 3.59 -17.11
C VAL A 91 -19.33 4.35 -16.43
N GLU A 92 -19.10 5.60 -16.80
CA GLU A 92 -18.09 6.45 -16.16
C GLU A 92 -18.44 6.71 -14.68
N LEU A 93 -19.71 6.98 -14.37
CA LEU A 93 -20.15 7.19 -12.99
C LEU A 93 -20.08 5.91 -12.15
N ALA A 94 -20.38 4.75 -12.74
CA ALA A 94 -20.19 3.46 -12.10
C ALA A 94 -18.71 3.20 -11.81
N LEU A 95 -17.81 3.45 -12.77
CA LEU A 95 -16.36 3.31 -12.55
C LEU A 95 -15.83 4.27 -11.49
N ILE A 96 -16.31 5.52 -11.45
CA ILE A 96 -15.98 6.46 -10.38
C ILE A 96 -16.45 5.92 -9.02
N THR A 97 -17.63 5.30 -8.98
CA THR A 97 -18.15 4.66 -7.78
C THR A 97 -17.25 3.50 -7.33
N GLU A 98 -16.79 2.65 -8.27
CA GLU A 98 -15.84 1.59 -7.95
C GLU A 98 -14.48 2.14 -7.49
N PHE A 99 -13.97 3.20 -8.14
CA PHE A 99 -12.77 3.91 -7.69
C PHE A 99 -12.91 4.41 -6.25
N LEU A 100 -14.07 4.95 -5.84
CA LEU A 100 -14.26 5.37 -4.46
C LEU A 100 -14.39 4.19 -3.48
N ARG A 101 -14.96 3.06 -3.92
CA ARG A 101 -15.13 1.84 -3.11
C ARG A 101 -13.82 1.15 -2.74
N MET A 102 -12.74 1.38 -3.49
CA MET A 102 -11.46 0.77 -3.16
C MET A 102 -10.90 1.31 -1.84
N PHE A 103 -11.26 2.56 -1.49
CA PHE A 103 -10.83 3.21 -0.27
C PHE A 103 -11.64 2.77 0.95
N THR A 104 -10.98 2.74 2.09
CA THR A 104 -11.57 2.61 3.41
C THR A 104 -12.25 3.94 3.78
N PRO A 105 -13.57 3.95 4.04
CA PRO A 105 -14.23 5.14 4.57
C PRO A 105 -13.68 5.51 5.95
N ILE A 106 -13.62 6.81 6.24
CA ILE A 106 -13.26 7.28 7.59
C ILE A 106 -14.30 6.83 8.62
N ARG A 107 -13.92 6.79 9.89
CA ARG A 107 -14.84 6.38 10.96
C ARG A 107 -15.90 7.44 11.20
N ALA A 108 -17.03 7.01 11.75
CA ALA A 108 -18.08 7.95 12.16
C ALA A 108 -17.52 8.96 13.18
N GLY A 109 -17.67 10.26 12.89
CA GLY A 109 -17.18 11.35 13.74
C GLY A 109 -15.80 11.90 13.36
N GLU A 110 -15.05 11.23 12.48
CA GLU A 110 -13.83 11.79 11.90
C GLU A 110 -14.17 12.85 10.85
N THR A 111 -13.36 13.90 10.77
CA THR A 111 -13.53 14.97 9.78
C THR A 111 -12.87 14.56 8.45
N PRO A 112 -13.60 14.61 7.32
CA PRO A 112 -13.00 14.40 6.01
C PRO A 112 -11.84 15.37 5.73
N SER A 113 -10.72 14.88 5.19
CA SER A 113 -9.56 15.69 4.79
C SER A 113 -9.26 15.67 3.28
N VAL A 114 -9.82 14.71 2.54
CA VAL A 114 -9.49 14.51 1.12
C VAL A 114 -10.42 15.32 0.23
N SER A 115 -9.90 16.36 -0.43
CA SER A 115 -10.67 17.18 -1.36
C SER A 115 -11.16 16.39 -2.60
N SER A 116 -12.42 16.58 -2.98
CA SER A 116 -13.06 16.02 -4.18
C SER A 116 -12.30 16.37 -5.47
N TYR A 117 -11.64 17.54 -5.50
CA TYR A 117 -10.79 17.96 -6.61
C TYR A 117 -9.53 17.08 -6.74
N SER A 118 -8.94 16.70 -5.61
CA SER A 118 -7.77 15.81 -5.56
C SER A 118 -8.16 14.39 -5.99
N LEU A 119 -9.30 13.91 -5.51
CA LEU A 119 -9.90 12.63 -5.94
C LEU A 119 -10.20 12.63 -7.44
N LYS A 120 -10.75 13.71 -7.99
CA LYS A 120 -11.02 13.87 -9.42
C LYS A 120 -9.78 13.61 -10.27
N HIS A 121 -8.67 14.30 -9.99
CA HIS A 121 -7.43 14.12 -10.75
C HIS A 121 -6.85 12.71 -10.59
N THR A 122 -6.97 12.14 -9.39
CA THR A 122 -6.50 10.77 -9.12
C THR A 122 -7.32 9.75 -9.91
N ALA A 123 -8.65 9.86 -9.88
CA ALA A 123 -9.57 9.02 -10.63
C ALA A 123 -9.36 9.15 -12.14
N GLU A 124 -9.16 10.37 -12.65
CA GLU A 124 -8.93 10.63 -14.07
C GLU A 124 -7.69 9.92 -14.60
N LYS A 125 -6.62 9.85 -13.80
CA LYS A 125 -5.39 9.12 -14.15
C LYS A 125 -5.57 7.61 -13.99
N PHE A 126 -6.14 7.17 -12.87
CA PHE A 126 -6.32 5.76 -12.55
C PHE A 126 -7.26 5.05 -13.53
N LEU A 127 -8.39 5.67 -13.88
CA LEU A 127 -9.40 5.08 -14.76
C LEU A 127 -9.08 5.21 -16.26
N LYS A 128 -7.94 5.78 -16.64
CA LYS A 128 -7.54 5.89 -18.05
C LYS A 128 -7.15 4.49 -18.59
N PRO A 129 -7.57 4.09 -19.81
CA PRO A 129 -8.31 4.86 -20.82
C PRO A 129 -9.84 4.71 -20.77
N HIS A 130 -10.39 4.06 -19.75
CA HIS A 130 -11.81 3.71 -19.65
C HIS A 130 -12.73 4.92 -19.41
N CYS A 131 -12.25 5.93 -18.69
CA CYS A 131 -12.89 7.24 -18.55
C CYS A 131 -12.12 8.30 -19.37
N ARG A 132 -12.85 9.13 -20.13
CA ARG A 132 -12.23 10.21 -20.92
C ARG A 132 -11.80 11.38 -20.06
N SER A 133 -12.67 11.73 -19.12
CA SER A 133 -12.46 12.75 -18.10
C SER A 133 -13.31 12.40 -16.89
N VAL A 134 -12.87 12.86 -15.73
CA VAL A 134 -13.65 12.79 -14.49
C VAL A 134 -13.92 14.21 -14.06
N SER A 135 -15.18 14.57 -13.84
CA SER A 135 -15.54 15.89 -13.32
C SER A 135 -15.65 15.86 -11.81
N ASN A 136 -15.42 17.02 -11.19
CA ASN A 136 -15.50 17.15 -9.74
C ASN A 136 -16.93 16.89 -9.23
N GLY A 137 -17.94 17.33 -9.99
CA GLY A 137 -19.34 17.00 -9.71
C GLY A 137 -19.61 15.50 -9.68
N ARG A 138 -19.07 14.72 -10.62
CA ARG A 138 -19.25 13.26 -10.64
C ARG A 138 -18.58 12.55 -9.46
N ILE A 139 -17.43 13.03 -8.99
CA ILE A 139 -16.81 12.53 -7.74
C ILE A 139 -17.75 12.76 -6.56
N ILE A 140 -18.24 13.99 -6.39
CA ILE A 140 -19.13 14.36 -5.29
C ILE A 140 -20.42 13.54 -5.35
N TRP A 141 -21.01 13.40 -6.53
CA TRP A 141 -22.23 12.63 -6.72
C TRP A 141 -22.05 11.15 -6.35
N ALA A 142 -20.97 10.52 -6.83
CA ALA A 142 -20.68 9.13 -6.50
C ALA A 142 -20.40 8.93 -5.00
N ALA A 143 -19.65 9.85 -4.38
CA ALA A 143 -19.35 9.82 -2.94
C ALA A 143 -20.63 9.91 -2.09
N ALA A 144 -21.52 10.85 -2.45
CA ALA A 144 -22.82 11.01 -1.82
C ALA A 144 -23.69 9.75 -1.95
N ALA A 145 -23.70 9.14 -3.14
CA ALA A 145 -24.49 7.94 -3.41
C ALA A 145 -23.97 6.71 -2.65
N LEU A 146 -22.67 6.67 -2.33
CA LEU A 146 -22.07 5.67 -1.45
C LEU A 146 -22.31 5.95 0.04
N GLY A 147 -22.85 7.13 0.39
CA GLY A 147 -23.02 7.55 1.77
C GLY A 147 -21.70 7.87 2.46
N LEU A 148 -20.66 8.26 1.71
CA LEU A 148 -19.40 8.71 2.30
C LEU A 148 -19.63 10.03 3.05
N PRO A 149 -19.02 10.22 4.24
CA PRO A 149 -19.06 11.50 4.94
C PRO A 149 -18.52 12.62 4.04
N MET A 150 -19.18 13.78 4.02
CA MET A 150 -18.73 14.93 3.25
C MET A 150 -18.95 16.21 4.02
N VAL A 151 -18.03 17.16 3.86
CA VAL A 151 -18.13 18.50 4.46
C VAL A 151 -17.71 19.58 3.45
N GLU A 152 -18.27 20.77 3.60
CA GLU A 152 -17.92 21.92 2.77
C GLU A 152 -16.50 22.43 3.04
N ASP A 153 -15.79 22.81 1.97
CA ASP A 153 -14.44 23.38 2.02
C ASP A 153 -14.43 24.87 1.59
N GLY A 154 -15.58 25.54 1.64
CA GLY A 154 -15.71 26.96 1.29
C GLY A 154 -15.59 27.28 -0.21
N GLY A 155 -15.84 26.32 -1.10
CA GLY A 155 -15.79 26.51 -2.56
C GLY A 155 -16.53 25.44 -3.35
N LEU A 156 -16.15 25.24 -4.62
CA LEU A 156 -16.75 24.22 -5.51
C LEU A 156 -16.43 22.77 -5.10
N ASN A 157 -15.53 22.60 -4.12
CA ASN A 157 -15.03 21.31 -3.68
C ASN A 157 -15.65 20.94 -2.33
N LEU A 158 -15.78 19.64 -2.11
CA LEU A 158 -16.11 19.08 -0.80
C LEU A 158 -14.95 18.23 -0.32
N LEU A 159 -14.76 18.14 1.00
CA LEU A 159 -13.90 17.12 1.58
C LEU A 159 -14.71 15.82 1.68
N VAL A 160 -14.13 14.71 1.24
CA VAL A 160 -14.77 13.39 1.14
C VAL A 160 -14.11 12.41 2.11
N GLY A 161 -14.94 11.69 2.86
CA GLY A 161 -14.54 10.83 3.98
C GLY A 161 -13.97 9.48 3.54
N VAL A 162 -12.79 9.51 2.93
CA VAL A 162 -11.96 8.34 2.62
C VAL A 162 -10.61 8.45 3.32
N SER A 163 -9.91 7.33 3.52
CA SER A 163 -8.56 7.32 4.10
C SER A 163 -7.60 8.20 3.29
N GLU A 164 -7.05 9.23 3.94
CA GLU A 164 -6.06 10.13 3.36
C GLU A 164 -4.78 9.40 2.96
N GLN A 165 -4.32 8.48 3.80
CA GLN A 165 -3.12 7.68 3.55
C GLN A 165 -3.31 6.78 2.32
N GLU A 166 -4.48 6.17 2.16
CA GLU A 166 -4.78 5.36 0.98
C GLU A 166 -4.93 6.21 -0.29
N HIS A 167 -5.55 7.39 -0.19
CA HIS A 167 -5.63 8.33 -1.31
C HIS A 167 -4.24 8.81 -1.73
N ALA A 168 -3.39 9.18 -0.78
CA ALA A 168 -2.01 9.59 -1.04
C ALA A 168 -1.20 8.48 -1.71
N TYR A 169 -1.37 7.22 -1.29
CA TYR A 169 -0.76 6.06 -1.93
C TYR A 169 -1.14 5.96 -3.41
N VAL A 170 -2.44 5.99 -3.73
CA VAL A 170 -2.91 5.87 -5.12
C VAL A 170 -2.46 7.05 -5.95
N ARG A 171 -2.58 8.27 -5.43
CA ARG A 171 -2.11 9.49 -6.09
C ARG A 171 -0.65 9.38 -6.51
N ARG A 172 0.22 8.83 -5.64
CA ARG A 172 1.63 8.63 -5.97
C ARG A 172 1.85 7.66 -7.13
N ILE A 173 1.07 6.58 -7.19
CA ILE A 173 1.17 5.62 -8.29
C ILE A 173 0.79 6.26 -9.62
N VAL A 174 -0.31 7.02 -9.67
CA VAL A 174 -0.92 7.45 -10.94
C VAL A 174 -0.56 8.88 -11.38
N ILE A 175 -0.08 9.73 -10.47
CA ILE A 175 0.24 11.14 -10.74
C ILE A 175 1.72 11.44 -10.50
N GLU A 176 2.32 10.90 -9.45
CA GLU A 176 3.68 11.27 -9.06
C GLU A 176 4.75 10.38 -9.71
N GLU A 177 5.96 10.90 -9.84
CA GLU A 177 7.09 10.13 -10.40
C GLU A 177 7.65 9.12 -9.40
N ARG A 178 7.50 9.38 -8.09
CA ARG A 178 8.01 8.51 -7.03
C ARG A 178 6.96 7.47 -6.64
N GLN A 179 7.14 6.26 -7.12
CA GLN A 179 6.31 5.11 -6.78
C GLN A 179 6.45 4.77 -5.28
N PRO A 180 5.34 4.43 -4.58
CA PRO A 180 5.40 3.89 -3.23
C PRO A 180 6.26 2.61 -3.17
N ARG A 181 7.00 2.43 -2.08
CA ARG A 181 7.80 1.20 -1.85
C ARG A 181 7.13 0.26 -0.86
N GLY A 182 6.33 0.81 0.05
CA GLY A 182 5.49 0.05 0.97
C GLY A 182 4.05 -0.03 0.47
N HIS A 183 3.35 -1.12 0.79
CA HIS A 183 1.96 -1.36 0.38
C HIS A 183 0.95 -1.26 1.54
N GLN A 184 1.37 -0.83 2.72
CA GLN A 184 0.53 -0.76 3.92
C GLN A 184 -0.69 0.13 3.75
N ASN A 185 -0.56 1.21 2.97
CA ASN A 185 -1.65 2.13 2.66
C ASN A 185 -2.25 1.87 1.28
N ARG A 186 -1.97 0.72 0.65
CA ARG A 186 -2.65 0.37 -0.59
C ARG A 186 -4.12 0.07 -0.28
N PRO A 187 -5.09 0.77 -0.91
CA PRO A 187 -6.49 0.48 -0.70
C PRO A 187 -6.80 -0.98 -1.05
N SER A 188 -7.62 -1.65 -0.23
CA SER A 188 -7.91 -3.08 -0.36
C SER A 188 -8.51 -3.49 -1.73
N GLY A 189 -9.26 -2.58 -2.37
CA GLY A 189 -9.84 -2.81 -3.69
C GLY A 189 -8.91 -2.49 -4.87
N PHE A 190 -7.73 -1.91 -4.61
CA PHE A 190 -6.84 -1.37 -5.65
C PHE A 190 -6.47 -2.42 -6.70
N THR A 191 -5.83 -3.52 -6.27
CA THR A 191 -5.34 -4.55 -7.19
C THR A 191 -6.47 -5.23 -7.94
N HIS A 192 -7.61 -5.47 -7.27
CA HIS A 192 -8.75 -6.09 -7.94
C HIS A 192 -9.34 -5.19 -9.02
N LEU A 193 -9.52 -3.90 -8.75
CA LEU A 193 -10.04 -2.95 -9.74
C LEU A 193 -9.07 -2.75 -10.90
N GLU A 194 -7.76 -2.63 -10.62
CA GLU A 194 -6.72 -2.53 -11.65
C GLU A 194 -6.75 -3.75 -12.58
N THR A 195 -6.71 -4.98 -12.03
CA THR A 195 -6.79 -6.21 -12.82
C THR A 195 -8.09 -6.31 -13.62
N ALA A 196 -9.23 -5.91 -13.04
CA ALA A 196 -10.52 -5.94 -13.74
C ALA A 196 -10.54 -4.98 -14.95
N LEU A 197 -9.93 -3.79 -14.81
CA LEU A 197 -9.80 -2.83 -15.91
C LEU A 197 -8.87 -3.35 -17.01
N GLU A 198 -7.75 -3.96 -16.64
CA GLU A 198 -6.81 -4.59 -17.58
C GLU A 198 -7.45 -5.75 -18.36
N GLN A 199 -8.15 -6.65 -17.67
CA GLN A 199 -8.90 -7.75 -18.28
C GLN A 199 -9.93 -7.22 -19.28
N TYR A 200 -10.71 -6.20 -18.88
CA TYR A 200 -11.68 -5.58 -19.77
C TYR A 200 -11.01 -4.94 -20.99
N ALA A 201 -9.87 -4.26 -20.82
CA ALA A 201 -9.10 -3.68 -21.92
C ALA A 201 -8.57 -4.76 -22.90
N ALA A 202 -8.22 -5.93 -22.38
CA ALA A 202 -7.80 -7.10 -23.16
C ALA A 202 -8.98 -7.83 -23.85
N GLY A 203 -10.23 -7.42 -23.59
CA GLY A 203 -11.43 -8.11 -24.08
C GLY A 203 -11.74 -9.41 -23.34
N GLU A 204 -11.12 -9.62 -22.17
CA GLU A 204 -11.33 -10.77 -21.32
C GLU A 204 -12.59 -10.60 -20.45
N LEU A 205 -13.14 -11.72 -20.00
CA LEU A 205 -14.23 -11.69 -19.02
C LEU A 205 -13.66 -11.29 -17.66
N VAL A 206 -14.21 -10.24 -17.07
CA VAL A 206 -13.94 -9.89 -15.68
C VAL A 206 -14.62 -10.92 -14.79
N LEU A 207 -13.84 -11.89 -14.30
CA LEU A 207 -14.32 -13.01 -13.49
C LEU A 207 -14.00 -12.79 -12.02
N GLY A 208 -14.97 -13.10 -11.16
CA GLY A 208 -14.82 -13.07 -9.70
C GLY A 208 -15.53 -11.87 -9.07
N ARG A 209 -16.33 -12.14 -8.04
CA ARG A 209 -16.85 -11.09 -7.17
C ARG A 209 -15.73 -10.70 -6.22
N TRP A 210 -15.41 -9.42 -6.13
CA TRP A 210 -14.49 -8.97 -5.09
C TRP A 210 -15.11 -9.23 -3.71
N GLU A 211 -14.35 -9.92 -2.88
CA GLU A 211 -14.62 -10.05 -1.46
C GLU A 211 -13.62 -9.16 -0.74
N LYS A 212 -14.13 -8.17 -0.01
CA LYS A 212 -13.29 -7.25 0.75
C LYS A 212 -12.45 -8.08 1.73
N PRO A 213 -11.11 -8.04 1.65
CA PRO A 213 -10.26 -8.73 2.61
C PRO A 213 -10.57 -8.25 4.03
N GLU A 214 -10.58 -9.18 4.98
CA GLU A 214 -10.60 -8.80 6.40
C GLU A 214 -9.35 -7.97 6.71
N SER A 215 -9.50 -6.95 7.55
CA SER A 215 -8.37 -6.17 8.04
C SER A 215 -7.40 -7.12 8.74
N SER A 216 -6.12 -7.07 8.35
CA SER A 216 -5.10 -7.85 9.02
C SER A 216 -5.06 -7.48 10.50
N THR A 217 -5.09 -8.49 11.36
CA THR A 217 -4.86 -8.35 12.81
C THR A 217 -3.41 -8.68 13.17
N GLU A 218 -2.54 -8.78 12.15
CA GLU A 218 -1.14 -9.10 12.33
C GLU A 218 -0.45 -8.00 13.12
N VAL A 219 0.14 -8.40 14.25
CA VAL A 219 0.90 -7.53 15.13
C VAL A 219 2.36 -7.61 14.70
N TYR A 220 3.02 -6.46 14.61
CA TYR A 220 4.44 -6.35 14.28
C TYR A 220 5.19 -5.79 15.50
N PRO A 221 5.55 -6.63 16.50
CA PRO A 221 6.02 -6.14 17.80
C PRO A 221 7.25 -5.23 17.70
N PHE A 222 8.18 -5.54 16.80
CA PHE A 222 9.37 -4.71 16.58
C PHE A 222 8.99 -3.34 16.02
N HIS A 223 8.13 -3.30 15.00
CA HIS A 223 7.65 -2.04 14.43
C HIS A 223 6.90 -1.22 15.49
N GLU A 224 5.94 -1.81 16.18
CA GLU A 224 5.16 -1.11 17.23
C GLU A 224 6.07 -0.55 18.33
N TRP A 225 7.06 -1.33 18.78
CA TRP A 225 8.04 -0.85 19.73
C TRP A 225 8.88 0.31 19.16
N LEU A 226 9.34 0.21 17.91
CA LEU A 226 10.12 1.27 17.27
C LEU A 226 9.31 2.57 17.20
N MET A 227 8.02 2.50 16.86
CA MET A 227 7.13 3.68 16.82
C MET A 227 6.93 4.32 18.19
N GLN A 228 6.97 3.54 19.27
CA GLN A 228 6.91 4.08 20.64
C GLN A 228 8.20 4.82 21.04
N GLN A 229 9.30 4.67 20.29
CA GLN A 229 10.53 5.40 20.57
C GLN A 229 10.51 6.82 19.98
N ALA A 230 9.58 7.12 19.08
CA ALA A 230 9.46 8.46 18.51
C ALA A 230 9.20 9.49 19.63
N GLY A 231 10.00 10.56 19.65
CA GLY A 231 9.88 11.65 20.62
C GLY A 231 10.79 11.58 21.85
N ARG A 232 11.68 10.57 21.98
CA ARG A 232 12.82 10.66 22.91
C ARG A 232 13.86 11.66 22.38
N ASP A 233 14.81 12.05 23.22
CA ASP A 233 15.93 12.94 22.86
C ASP A 233 17.20 12.11 22.62
N ASP A 234 17.14 11.22 21.62
CA ASP A 234 18.26 10.37 21.22
C ASP A 234 18.16 9.92 19.75
N VAL A 235 19.23 9.30 19.25
CA VAL A 235 19.34 8.88 17.85
C VAL A 235 18.37 7.77 17.45
N VAL A 236 17.84 7.01 18.42
CA VAL A 236 16.83 5.97 18.17
C VAL A 236 15.47 6.63 17.92
N ALA A 237 15.14 7.69 18.65
CA ALA A 237 13.93 8.46 18.42
C ALA A 237 13.94 9.19 17.08
N ASP A 238 15.08 9.78 16.69
CA ASP A 238 15.22 10.42 15.38
C ASP A 238 14.95 9.41 14.25
N LEU A 239 15.61 8.23 14.31
CA LEU A 239 15.37 7.14 13.36
C LEU A 239 13.91 6.67 13.37
N ALA A 240 13.32 6.50 14.56
CA ALA A 240 11.94 6.06 14.70
C ALA A 240 10.96 7.06 14.08
N GLY A 241 11.18 8.37 14.28
CA GLY A 241 10.39 9.43 13.68
C GLY A 241 10.49 9.43 12.16
N ASP A 242 11.70 9.34 11.61
CA ASP A 242 11.93 9.28 10.16
C ASP A 242 11.33 8.00 9.55
N HIS A 243 11.49 6.86 10.21
CA HIS A 243 10.88 5.60 9.77
C HIS A 243 9.34 5.71 9.78
N PHE A 244 8.77 6.25 10.86
CA PHE A 244 7.33 6.44 11.00
C PHE A 244 6.76 7.34 9.91
N ALA A 245 7.34 8.52 9.70
CA ALA A 245 6.92 9.45 8.65
C ALA A 245 7.03 8.81 7.26
N GLY A 246 8.07 8.00 7.04
CA GLY A 246 8.23 7.25 5.80
C GLY A 246 7.20 6.13 5.61
N VAL A 247 6.82 5.42 6.67
CA VAL A 247 5.74 4.41 6.64
C VAL A 247 4.37 5.07 6.45
N GLU A 248 4.07 6.15 7.17
CA GLU A 248 2.84 6.92 7.01
C GLU A 248 2.69 7.42 5.57
N GLY A 249 3.77 7.92 4.98
CA GLY A 249 3.80 8.33 3.58
C GLY A 249 3.81 7.17 2.58
N SER A 250 3.98 5.91 2.97
CA SER A 250 4.27 4.79 2.05
C SER A 250 5.59 4.92 1.26
N TYR A 251 6.51 5.77 1.73
CA TYR A 251 7.88 5.82 1.24
C TYR A 251 8.68 4.58 1.67
N HIS A 252 8.37 4.04 2.84
CA HIS A 252 8.98 2.84 3.41
C HIS A 252 7.91 1.77 3.60
N ARG A 253 8.31 0.50 3.59
CA ARG A 253 7.46 -0.60 4.09
C ARG A 253 7.56 -0.69 5.62
N ILE A 254 6.59 -1.36 6.24
CA ILE A 254 6.64 -1.67 7.68
C ILE A 254 7.83 -2.60 7.95
N ALA A 255 8.66 -2.26 8.94
CA ALA A 255 9.74 -3.13 9.40
C ALA A 255 9.19 -4.25 10.30
N VAL A 256 8.75 -5.36 9.71
CA VAL A 256 8.19 -6.51 10.45
C VAL A 256 9.22 -7.08 11.45
N THR A 257 10.49 -7.10 11.06
CA THR A 257 11.63 -7.54 11.86
C THR A 257 12.74 -6.49 11.93
N ALA A 258 13.69 -6.70 12.84
CA ALA A 258 14.93 -5.94 12.91
C ALA A 258 15.72 -5.96 11.58
N GLN A 259 15.73 -7.11 10.89
CA GLN A 259 16.37 -7.24 9.58
C GLN A 259 15.66 -6.38 8.52
N ASP A 260 14.33 -6.35 8.53
CA ASP A 260 13.56 -5.54 7.58
C ASP A 260 13.90 -4.05 7.68
N LEU A 261 14.15 -3.53 8.89
CA LEU A 261 14.59 -2.14 9.06
C LEU A 261 15.91 -1.87 8.34
N LEU A 262 16.89 -2.78 8.48
CA LEU A 262 18.19 -2.64 7.80
C LEU A 262 18.05 -2.75 6.28
N ASP A 263 17.19 -3.65 5.81
CA ASP A 263 16.92 -3.81 4.38
C ASP A 263 16.27 -2.54 3.80
N ILE A 264 15.30 -1.94 4.50
CA ILE A 264 14.69 -0.66 4.13
C ILE A 264 15.75 0.44 4.01
N LEU A 265 16.65 0.56 4.99
CA LEU A 265 17.72 1.56 4.94
C LEU A 265 18.67 1.36 3.74
N ARG A 266 18.97 0.11 3.37
CA ARG A 266 19.76 -0.18 2.15
C ARG A 266 19.01 0.20 0.88
N GLU A 267 17.73 -0.16 0.78
CA GLU A 267 16.89 0.19 -0.38
C GLU A 267 16.86 1.72 -0.59
N LEU A 268 16.89 2.50 0.49
CA LEU A 268 16.89 3.97 0.47
C LEU A 268 18.26 4.59 0.23
N SER A 269 19.32 3.77 0.17
CA SER A 269 20.71 4.25 0.18
C SER A 269 20.96 5.20 1.36
N ALA A 270 20.47 4.84 2.55
CA ALA A 270 20.58 5.67 3.73
C ALA A 270 22.05 5.92 4.12
N MET A 271 22.29 7.04 4.78
CA MET A 271 23.62 7.40 5.28
C MET A 271 24.08 6.42 6.37
N PRO A 272 25.40 6.18 6.53
CA PRO A 272 25.93 5.26 7.55
C PRO A 272 25.43 5.52 8.97
N GLU A 273 25.16 6.78 9.33
CA GLU A 273 24.64 7.19 10.62
C GLU A 273 23.24 6.59 10.89
N ALA A 274 22.41 6.45 9.87
CA ALA A 274 21.09 5.82 10.01
C ALA A 274 21.22 4.32 10.35
N PHE A 275 22.24 3.63 9.80
CA PHE A 275 22.54 2.25 10.15
C PHE A 275 23.03 2.14 11.59
N ASP A 276 23.83 3.10 12.06
CA ASP A 276 24.26 3.14 13.46
C ASP A 276 23.07 3.25 14.42
N SER A 277 22.15 4.18 14.16
CA SER A 277 20.92 4.35 14.95
C SER A 277 20.05 3.09 14.90
N ALA A 278 19.95 2.44 13.73
CA ALA A 278 19.15 1.23 13.56
C ALA A 278 19.71 0.07 14.37
N LEU A 279 21.04 -0.10 14.38
CA LEU A 279 21.65 -1.11 15.23
C LEU A 279 21.45 -0.83 16.72
N GLU A 280 21.52 0.43 17.13
CA GLU A 280 21.25 0.79 18.52
C GLU A 280 19.82 0.44 18.92
N ALA A 281 18.85 0.76 18.05
CA ALA A 281 17.45 0.36 18.22
C ALA A 281 17.28 -1.17 18.29
N ILE A 282 17.96 -1.91 17.42
CA ILE A 282 17.90 -3.39 17.39
C ILE A 282 18.48 -4.00 18.66
N VAL A 283 19.60 -3.47 19.15
CA VAL A 283 20.21 -3.92 20.41
C VAL A 283 19.29 -3.57 21.60
N GLU A 284 18.68 -2.38 21.61
CA GLU A 284 17.73 -1.99 22.66
C GLU A 284 16.50 -2.90 22.66
N TRP A 285 15.89 -3.15 21.49
CA TRP A 285 14.79 -4.10 21.33
C TRP A 285 15.14 -5.49 21.85
N ALA A 286 16.32 -6.01 21.49
CA ALA A 286 16.78 -7.31 21.96
C ALA A 286 16.89 -7.40 23.48
N ARG A 287 17.12 -6.28 24.18
CA ARG A 287 17.15 -6.23 25.65
C ARG A 287 15.76 -6.23 26.26
N VAL A 288 14.86 -5.39 25.75
CA VAL A 288 13.56 -5.11 26.39
C VAL A 288 12.45 -6.07 25.95
N ALA A 289 12.54 -6.63 24.76
CA ALA A 289 11.50 -7.49 24.22
C ALA A 289 11.43 -8.83 24.98
N PRO A 290 10.23 -9.34 25.29
CA PRO A 290 10.05 -10.72 25.76
C PRO A 290 10.60 -11.72 24.74
N PRO A 291 11.25 -12.83 25.16
CA PRO A 291 11.84 -13.80 24.23
C PRO A 291 10.89 -14.31 23.14
N LYS A 292 9.61 -14.50 23.49
CA LYS A 292 8.54 -14.92 22.55
C LYS A 292 8.20 -13.89 21.47
N LEU A 293 8.51 -12.61 21.67
CA LEU A 293 8.21 -11.51 20.74
C LEU A 293 9.43 -11.06 19.93
N ARG A 294 10.64 -11.50 20.32
CA ARG A 294 11.88 -11.15 19.61
C ARG A 294 11.91 -11.68 18.17
N GLY A 295 11.21 -12.79 17.90
CA GLY A 295 11.34 -13.49 16.63
C GLY A 295 12.78 -13.96 16.40
N ASP A 296 13.15 -14.17 15.14
CA ASP A 296 14.55 -14.39 14.76
C ASP A 296 15.29 -13.05 14.69
N MET A 297 16.02 -12.72 15.76
CA MET A 297 16.85 -11.52 15.85
C MET A 297 18.22 -11.68 15.19
N SER A 298 18.52 -12.87 14.66
CA SER A 298 19.81 -13.15 14.08
C SER A 298 19.86 -12.66 12.63
N LEU A 299 20.87 -11.87 12.29
CA LEU A 299 21.02 -11.21 11.01
C LEU A 299 21.97 -12.01 10.12
N ARG A 300 21.67 -12.06 8.82
CA ARG A 300 22.66 -12.40 7.79
C ARG A 300 22.86 -11.21 6.89
N THR A 301 24.08 -10.71 6.86
CA THR A 301 24.39 -9.50 6.08
C THR A 301 24.75 -9.83 4.64
N GLU A 302 24.57 -8.82 3.79
CA GLU A 302 24.82 -8.91 2.35
C GLU A 302 26.28 -9.26 2.06
N ARG A 303 26.48 -10.17 1.10
CA ARG A 303 27.81 -10.52 0.60
C ARG A 303 28.27 -9.49 -0.42
N ILE A 304 29.43 -8.88 -0.18
CA ILE A 304 30.03 -7.86 -1.04
C ILE A 304 30.98 -8.50 -2.05
N THR A 305 31.83 -9.42 -1.60
CA THR A 305 32.85 -10.06 -2.45
C THR A 305 32.95 -11.56 -2.16
N SER A 306 33.55 -12.27 -3.11
CA SER A 306 33.90 -13.68 -2.94
C SER A 306 35.19 -13.97 -3.70
N SER A 307 36.14 -14.66 -3.08
CA SER A 307 37.32 -15.20 -3.72
C SER A 307 37.44 -16.70 -3.48
N LYS A 308 38.15 -17.36 -4.40
CA LYS A 308 38.47 -18.78 -4.33
C LYS A 308 39.89 -18.99 -4.82
N GLU A 309 40.71 -19.64 -4.02
CA GLU A 309 42.10 -19.92 -4.30
C GLU A 309 42.36 -21.42 -4.23
N ASP A 310 43.01 -21.97 -5.26
CA ASP A 310 43.44 -23.36 -5.28
C ASP A 310 44.73 -23.52 -4.44
N THR A 311 44.79 -24.54 -3.60
CA THR A 311 45.97 -24.87 -2.80
C THR A 311 46.52 -26.22 -3.25
N SER A 312 47.85 -26.35 -3.35
CA SER A 312 48.50 -27.63 -3.68
C SER A 312 48.36 -28.68 -2.57
N GLY A 313 47.97 -28.25 -1.36
CA GLY A 313 47.81 -29.08 -0.17
C GLY A 313 49.13 -29.49 0.48
N TRP A 314 49.09 -29.76 1.78
CA TRP A 314 50.26 -30.14 2.58
C TRP A 314 50.46 -31.66 2.62
N GLY A 315 50.47 -32.31 1.45
CA GLY A 315 50.71 -33.75 1.30
C GLY A 315 49.47 -34.67 1.33
N ALA A 316 48.28 -34.13 1.61
CA ALA A 316 47.01 -34.87 1.60
C ALA A 316 46.18 -34.70 0.30
N GLY A 317 46.72 -33.99 -0.68
CA GLY A 317 46.07 -33.68 -1.96
C GLY A 317 45.63 -32.22 -2.08
N PRO A 318 45.31 -31.74 -3.30
CA PRO A 318 44.94 -30.35 -3.54
C PRO A 318 43.64 -29.96 -2.84
N GLY A 319 43.54 -28.68 -2.48
CA GLY A 319 42.42 -28.08 -1.75
C GLY A 319 41.96 -26.76 -2.36
N THR A 320 40.97 -26.14 -1.74
CA THR A 320 40.52 -24.78 -2.10
C THR A 320 40.21 -23.97 -0.86
N ILE A 321 40.68 -22.74 -0.81
CA ILE A 321 40.28 -21.75 0.20
C ILE A 321 39.23 -20.85 -0.44
N GLU A 322 38.03 -20.79 0.15
CA GLU A 322 36.95 -19.89 -0.25
C GLU A 322 36.81 -18.79 0.81
N ARG A 323 36.86 -17.52 0.40
CA ARG A 323 36.66 -16.37 1.28
C ARG A 323 35.47 -15.55 0.78
N TYR A 324 34.54 -15.27 1.66
CA TYR A 324 33.37 -14.44 1.39
C TYR A 324 33.38 -13.25 2.36
N GLU A 325 33.31 -12.04 1.82
CA GLU A 325 33.23 -10.83 2.64
C GLU A 325 31.81 -10.29 2.61
N HIS A 326 31.29 -10.06 3.79
CA HIS A 326 29.95 -9.56 4.02
C HIS A 326 30.02 -8.19 4.70
N LEU A 327 29.03 -7.34 4.43
CA LEU A 327 28.93 -6.04 5.09
C LEU A 327 28.69 -6.23 6.60
N CYS A 328 29.34 -5.47 7.49
CA CYS A 328 28.93 -5.51 8.90
C CYS A 328 27.48 -5.00 9.08
N PRO A 329 26.73 -5.43 10.12
CA PRO A 329 25.42 -4.85 10.39
C PRO A 329 25.40 -3.32 10.46
N CYS A 330 26.50 -2.67 10.85
CA CYS A 330 26.57 -1.20 10.98
C CYS A 330 26.85 -0.48 9.65
N GLY A 331 26.96 -1.22 8.54
CA GLY A 331 27.36 -0.69 7.25
C GLY A 331 28.85 -0.32 7.16
N ARG A 332 29.64 -0.56 8.21
CA ARG A 332 31.08 -0.26 8.26
C ARG A 332 31.88 -1.51 8.67
N GLY A 333 32.94 -1.81 7.92
CA GLY A 333 33.75 -3.01 8.14
C GLY A 333 33.09 -4.28 7.59
N LEU A 334 33.69 -5.43 7.89
CA LEU A 334 33.37 -6.70 7.25
C LEU A 334 33.05 -7.80 8.26
N ILE A 335 32.23 -8.75 7.83
CA ILE A 335 32.18 -10.10 8.39
C ILE A 335 32.80 -11.01 7.34
N VAL A 336 33.82 -11.77 7.74
CA VAL A 336 34.57 -12.63 6.86
C VAL A 336 34.19 -14.07 7.14
N GLU A 337 33.68 -14.75 6.12
CA GLU A 337 33.39 -16.17 6.12
C GLU A 337 34.48 -16.88 5.29
N GLU A 338 35.26 -17.75 5.93
CA GLU A 338 36.36 -18.47 5.28
C GLU A 338 36.16 -19.98 5.37
N HIS A 339 36.45 -20.68 4.27
CA HIS A 339 36.38 -22.14 4.15
C HIS A 339 37.68 -22.67 3.58
N ASP A 340 38.49 -23.30 4.41
CA ASP A 340 39.57 -24.15 3.95
C ASP A 340 39.01 -25.55 3.66
N ASN A 341 38.96 -25.92 2.38
CA ASN A 341 38.52 -27.24 1.95
C ASN A 341 39.70 -28.18 1.66
N THR A 342 40.92 -27.83 2.10
CA THR A 342 42.11 -28.66 1.91
C THR A 342 41.95 -29.99 2.65
N PRO A 343 42.19 -31.14 1.98
CA PRO A 343 42.17 -32.44 2.64
C PRO A 343 43.09 -32.47 3.87
N GLY A 344 42.56 -32.89 5.02
CA GLY A 344 43.31 -32.90 6.30
C GLY A 344 43.30 -31.58 7.09
N PHE A 345 42.86 -30.46 6.50
CA PHE A 345 42.78 -29.12 7.11
C PHE A 345 41.44 -28.46 6.75
N ARG A 346 40.33 -29.09 7.15
CA ARG A 346 38.98 -28.60 6.87
C ARG A 346 38.51 -27.62 7.94
N GLU A 347 39.07 -26.42 7.93
CA GLU A 347 38.69 -25.34 8.84
C GLU A 347 37.67 -24.42 8.18
N GLN A 348 36.68 -23.99 8.96
CA GLN A 348 35.65 -23.06 8.51
C GLN A 348 35.42 -22.07 9.65
N ASP A 349 35.52 -20.78 9.37
CA ASP A 349 35.36 -19.74 10.39
C ASP A 349 34.56 -18.54 9.89
N VAL A 350 33.99 -17.80 10.85
CA VAL A 350 33.29 -16.54 10.61
C VAL A 350 33.75 -15.52 11.63
N ILE A 351 34.41 -14.46 11.15
CA ILE A 351 35.02 -13.43 11.99
C ILE A 351 34.35 -12.09 11.72
N ILE A 352 33.94 -11.41 12.79
CA ILE A 352 33.47 -10.02 12.72
C ILE A 352 34.70 -9.09 12.76
N GLU A 353 35.16 -8.63 11.59
CA GLU A 353 36.28 -7.68 11.42
C GLU A 353 35.80 -6.22 11.55
N CYS A 354 34.91 -5.95 12.50
CA CYS A 354 34.46 -4.61 12.82
C CYS A 354 34.43 -4.43 14.33
N ASP A 355 35.32 -3.60 14.85
CA ASP A 355 35.50 -3.41 16.30
C ASP A 355 34.19 -3.00 17.01
N LYS A 356 33.40 -2.13 16.37
CA LYS A 356 32.10 -1.70 16.88
C LYS A 356 31.11 -2.87 16.96
N CYS A 357 30.95 -3.62 15.86
CA CYS A 357 30.00 -4.74 15.84
C CYS A 357 30.46 -5.87 16.77
N ARG A 358 31.76 -6.18 16.82
CA ARG A 358 32.33 -7.28 17.60
C ARG A 358 32.07 -7.15 19.11
N ALA A 359 31.92 -5.93 19.63
CA ALA A 359 31.62 -5.70 21.05
C ALA A 359 30.14 -5.92 21.42
N SER A 360 29.23 -5.82 20.45
CA SER A 360 27.78 -5.83 20.70
C SER A 360 27.05 -6.97 20.00
N TRP A 361 27.75 -7.72 19.14
CA TRP A 361 27.22 -8.78 18.31
C TRP A 361 28.10 -10.00 18.40
N ARG A 362 27.48 -11.17 18.40
CA ARG A 362 28.15 -12.46 18.35
C ARG A 362 27.56 -13.35 17.27
N ARG A 363 28.34 -14.29 16.77
CA ARG A 363 27.82 -15.37 15.93
C ARG A 363 26.87 -16.24 16.73
N VAL A 364 25.74 -16.63 16.13
CA VAL A 364 24.82 -17.62 16.71
C VAL A 364 25.52 -18.99 16.76
N PRO A 365 25.83 -19.54 17.96
CA PRO A 365 26.69 -20.72 18.07
C PRO A 365 26.06 -22.00 17.51
N SER A 366 24.73 -22.08 17.46
CA SER A 366 23.99 -23.24 16.98
C SER A 366 23.95 -23.37 15.45
N LEU A 367 24.41 -22.36 14.70
CA LEU A 367 24.35 -22.36 13.24
C LEU A 367 25.67 -22.78 12.58
N PRO A 368 25.62 -23.59 11.49
CA PRO A 368 26.81 -23.97 10.74
C PRO A 368 27.46 -22.74 10.08
N VAL A 369 28.74 -22.83 9.72
CA VAL A 369 29.49 -21.71 9.10
C VAL A 369 28.79 -21.23 7.83
N ARG A 370 28.45 -22.11 6.89
CA ARG A 370 27.70 -21.70 5.68
C ARG A 370 26.31 -21.13 5.96
N GLY A 371 25.76 -21.35 7.15
CA GLY A 371 24.48 -20.84 7.61
C GLY A 371 24.60 -19.74 8.68
N TRP A 372 25.77 -19.13 8.83
CA TRP A 372 26.05 -18.21 9.93
C TRP A 372 25.07 -17.03 9.95
N ARG A 373 24.79 -16.59 11.17
CA ARG A 373 24.08 -15.36 11.49
C ARG A 373 24.69 -14.73 12.73
N VAL A 374 24.48 -13.44 12.91
CA VAL A 374 24.91 -12.69 14.11
C VAL A 374 23.71 -12.22 14.91
N GLU A 375 23.79 -12.29 16.23
CA GLU A 375 22.76 -11.79 17.14
C GLU A 375 23.37 -10.76 18.12
N PRO A 376 22.55 -9.83 18.66
CA PRO A 376 22.99 -8.96 19.74
C PRO A 376 23.49 -9.76 20.95
N GLN A 377 24.63 -9.38 21.51
CA GLN A 377 25.17 -10.01 22.71
C GLN A 377 24.37 -9.55 23.95
N PRO A 378 23.87 -10.46 24.81
CA PRO A 378 23.32 -10.12 26.11
C PRO A 378 24.42 -9.51 27.00
N LEU A 379 24.11 -8.43 27.73
CA LEU A 379 25.10 -7.74 28.59
C LEU A 379 25.61 -8.59 29.77
N ASP A 380 25.01 -9.74 30.05
CA ASP A 380 25.36 -10.58 31.21
C ASP A 380 26.56 -11.51 30.97
N GLU A 381 27.18 -11.50 29.79
CA GLU A 381 28.36 -12.33 29.46
C GLU A 381 29.60 -11.50 29.06
N ALA A 382 29.62 -10.20 29.34
CA ALA A 382 30.83 -9.38 29.25
C ALA A 382 31.54 -9.36 30.61
N ALA A 383 32.18 -10.48 30.97
CA ALA A 383 33.10 -10.60 32.10
C ALA A 383 34.48 -11.04 31.62
#